data_AF-A0AAD8X528-F1
#
_entry.id   AF-A0AAD8X528-F1
#
_cell.length_a   1.000
_cell.length_b   1.000
_cell.length_c   1.000
_cell.angle_alpha   90.00
_cell.angle_beta   90.00
_cell.angle_gamma   90.00
#
_symmetry.space_group_name_H-M   'P 1'
#
loop_
_entity.id
_entity.type
_entity.pdbx_description
1 polymer ?
#
loop_
_entity_poly.entity_id
_entity_poly.type
_entity_poly.pdbx_seq_one_letter_code
_entity_poly.pdbx_strand_id
1 'polypeptide(L)'
;MKDRIAQMEKNMRSTYALAAIINKKNELAADAERYALTELHKATESLNFIALNKAEENKRIHERVNALTQLSSADEVFWREQSKASTVAKFQDRVQQVHRFFDKCYKGLRVIWKTMFPLNAVPPTLLTLMSEFSNAKKIRSLVRAQLLAGARATLRPHALSFGRPYVNCQCAELYGAAYPEGGPACRHYCR
;
A
#
# COMPACT_ATOMS: atom_id res chain seq x y z
N MET A 1 -8.30 -65.32 -34.07
CA MET A 1 -7.16 -64.44 -34.46
C MET A 1 -7.65 -63.08 -34.97
N LYS A 2 -8.67 -63.03 -35.84
CA LYS A 2 -9.27 -61.78 -36.34
C LYS A 2 -9.79 -60.82 -35.24
N ASP A 3 -10.45 -61.35 -34.21
CA ASP A 3 -10.99 -60.50 -33.12
C ASP A 3 -9.90 -59.79 -32.30
N ARG A 4 -8.74 -60.44 -32.15
CA ARG A 4 -7.58 -59.84 -31.47
C ARG A 4 -6.99 -58.68 -32.27
N ILE A 5 -6.97 -58.80 -33.61
CA ILE A 5 -6.50 -57.74 -34.51
C ILE A 5 -7.46 -56.55 -34.45
N ALA A 6 -8.77 -56.80 -34.56
CA ALA A 6 -9.79 -55.76 -34.47
C ALA A 6 -9.76 -55.03 -33.11
N GLN A 7 -9.55 -55.75 -32.00
CA GLN A 7 -9.42 -55.16 -30.68
C GLN A 7 -8.15 -54.30 -30.55
N MET A 8 -7.03 -54.73 -31.12
CA MET A 8 -5.78 -53.98 -31.11
C MET A 8 -5.88 -52.68 -31.92
N GLU A 9 -6.53 -52.72 -33.09
CA GLU A 9 -6.81 -51.52 -33.89
C GLU A 9 -7.70 -50.53 -33.14
N LYS A 10 -8.75 -51.01 -32.47
CA LYS A 10 -9.61 -50.18 -31.62
C LYS A 10 -8.82 -49.52 -30.48
N ASN A 11 -7.97 -50.28 -29.81
CA ASN A 11 -7.12 -49.76 -28.73
C ASN A 11 -6.13 -48.72 -29.24
N MET A 12 -5.45 -48.95 -30.37
CA MET A 12 -4.54 -47.97 -30.97
C MET A 12 -5.26 -46.66 -31.29
N ARG A 13 -6.43 -46.73 -31.95
CA ARG A 13 -7.23 -45.53 -32.28
C ARG A 13 -7.63 -44.77 -31.02
N SER A 14 -8.01 -45.48 -29.95
CA SER A 14 -8.33 -44.87 -28.65
C SER A 14 -7.11 -44.16 -28.04
N THR A 15 -5.92 -44.77 -28.10
CA THR A 15 -4.68 -44.17 -27.59
C THR A 15 -4.30 -42.91 -28.36
N TYR A 16 -4.40 -42.93 -29.70
CA TYR A 16 -4.16 -41.75 -30.53
C TYR A 16 -5.15 -40.61 -30.23
N ALA A 17 -6.43 -40.92 -30.05
CA ALA A 17 -7.43 -39.92 -29.69
C ALA A 17 -7.14 -39.27 -28.33
N LEU A 18 -6.74 -40.06 -27.32
CA LEU A 18 -6.34 -39.54 -26.02
C LEU A 18 -5.10 -38.66 -26.10
N ALA A 19 -4.09 -39.07 -26.88
CA ALA A 19 -2.88 -38.27 -27.09
C ALA A 19 -3.19 -36.92 -27.76
N ALA A 20 -4.08 -36.91 -28.76
CA ALA A 20 -4.54 -35.68 -29.42
C ALA A 20 -5.27 -34.74 -28.45
N ILE A 21 -6.14 -35.28 -27.58
CA ILE A 21 -6.84 -34.51 -26.54
C ILE A 21 -5.84 -33.92 -25.55
N ILE A 22 -4.86 -34.70 -25.10
CA ILE A 22 -3.82 -34.23 -24.17
C ILE A 22 -3.01 -33.09 -24.80
N ASN A 23 -2.57 -33.25 -26.05
CA ASN A 23 -1.85 -32.21 -26.77
C ASN A 23 -2.70 -30.93 -26.88
N LYS A 24 -3.97 -31.06 -27.25
CA LYS A 24 -4.85 -29.89 -27.39
C LYS A 24 -5.10 -29.18 -26.06
N LYS A 25 -5.22 -29.94 -24.96
CA LYS A 25 -5.31 -29.37 -23.61
C LYS A 25 -4.04 -28.61 -23.22
N ASN A 26 -2.88 -29.14 -23.54
CA ASN A 26 -1.60 -28.49 -23.26
C ASN A 26 -1.44 -27.18 -24.06
N GLU A 27 -1.86 -27.15 -25.32
CA GLU A 27 -1.91 -25.91 -26.13
C GLU A 27 -2.80 -24.84 -25.49
N LEU A 28 -4.02 -25.21 -25.10
CA LEU A 28 -4.95 -24.27 -24.46
C LEU A 28 -4.42 -23.74 -23.12
N ALA A 29 -3.75 -24.59 -22.34
CA ALA A 29 -3.11 -24.18 -21.09
C ALA A 29 -1.99 -23.17 -21.34
N ALA A 30 -1.16 -23.38 -22.36
CA ALA A 30 -0.09 -22.47 -22.74
C ALA A 30 -0.63 -21.12 -23.25
N ASP A 31 -1.72 -21.12 -24.01
CA ASP A 31 -2.36 -19.89 -24.50
C ASP A 31 -2.99 -19.08 -23.35
N ALA A 32 -3.65 -19.75 -22.41
CA ALA A 32 -4.18 -19.11 -21.20
C ALA A 32 -3.07 -18.47 -20.35
N GLU A 33 -1.94 -19.17 -20.20
CA GLU A 33 -0.78 -18.66 -19.47
C GLU A 33 -0.18 -17.41 -20.14
N ARG A 34 0.00 -17.44 -21.48
CA ARG A 34 0.50 -16.29 -22.25
C ARG A 34 -0.42 -15.08 -22.12
N TYR A 35 -1.73 -15.29 -22.16
CA TYR A 35 -2.70 -14.24 -21.98
C TYR A 35 -2.58 -13.61 -20.59
N ALA A 36 -2.53 -14.43 -19.54
CA ALA A 36 -2.39 -13.98 -18.16
C ALA A 36 -1.10 -13.17 -17.95
N LEU A 37 0.03 -13.64 -18.49
CA LEU A 37 1.31 -12.91 -18.42
C LEU A 37 1.27 -11.58 -19.16
N THR A 38 0.56 -11.51 -20.29
CA THR A 38 0.39 -10.27 -21.06
C THR A 38 -0.39 -9.23 -20.26
N GLU A 39 -1.51 -9.62 -19.65
CA GLU A 39 -2.30 -8.71 -18.82
C GLU A 39 -1.54 -8.28 -17.56
N LEU A 40 -0.79 -9.20 -16.96
CA LEU A 40 0.08 -8.89 -15.82
C LEU A 40 1.17 -7.88 -16.20
N HIS A 41 1.75 -7.99 -17.40
CA HIS A 41 2.74 -7.05 -17.89
C HIS A 41 2.14 -5.65 -18.04
N LYS A 42 0.98 -5.54 -18.72
CA LYS A 42 0.26 -4.26 -18.86
C LYS A 42 -0.08 -3.63 -17.50
N ALA A 43 -0.55 -4.43 -16.56
CA ALA A 43 -0.85 -3.97 -15.19
C ALA A 43 0.41 -3.54 -14.44
N THR A 44 1.54 -4.20 -14.68
CA THR A 44 2.83 -3.81 -14.10
C THR A 44 3.31 -2.47 -14.66
N GLU A 45 3.15 -2.24 -15.95
CA GLU A 45 3.53 -0.99 -16.62
C GLU A 45 2.70 0.20 -16.17
N SER A 46 1.40 0.03 -15.92
CA SER A 46 0.55 1.12 -15.41
C SER A 46 1.00 1.61 -14.02
N LEU A 47 1.68 0.76 -13.24
CA LEU A 47 2.23 1.09 -11.91
C LEU A 47 3.66 1.67 -11.95
N ASN A 48 4.21 1.98 -13.13
CA ASN A 48 5.62 2.38 -13.26
C ASN A 48 5.96 3.69 -12.53
N PHE A 49 5.00 4.59 -12.32
CA PHE A 49 5.22 5.87 -11.62
C PHE A 49 5.54 5.70 -10.12
N ILE A 50 5.32 4.50 -9.56
CA ILE A 50 5.54 4.20 -8.15
C ILE A 50 6.98 3.71 -7.91
N ALA A 51 7.70 3.30 -8.97
CA ALA A 51 9.08 2.82 -8.89
C ALA A 51 10.06 3.99 -8.61
N LEU A 52 10.11 4.43 -7.35
CA LEU A 52 10.93 5.57 -6.90
C LEU A 52 12.44 5.33 -7.06
N ASN A 53 12.89 4.07 -7.01
CA ASN A 53 14.29 3.67 -7.24
C ASN A 53 14.38 2.33 -7.96
N LYS A 54 14.75 2.36 -9.25
CA LYS A 54 14.86 1.16 -10.10
C LYS A 54 15.92 0.17 -9.63
N ALA A 55 17.03 0.65 -9.05
CA ALA A 55 18.12 -0.23 -8.62
C ALA A 55 17.71 -1.04 -7.37
N GLU A 56 17.05 -0.39 -6.42
CA GLU A 56 16.49 -1.07 -5.24
C GLU A 56 15.31 -1.97 -5.60
N GLU A 57 14.45 -1.56 -6.54
CA GLU A 57 13.36 -2.40 -7.08
C GLU A 57 13.95 -3.69 -7.68
N ASN A 58 14.94 -3.56 -8.57
CA ASN A 58 15.59 -4.72 -9.20
C ASN A 58 16.23 -5.64 -8.17
N LYS A 59 16.86 -5.11 -7.12
CA LYS A 59 17.43 -5.91 -6.03
C LYS A 59 16.36 -6.73 -5.31
N ARG A 60 15.26 -6.11 -4.89
CA ARG A 60 14.15 -6.80 -4.21
C ARG A 60 13.49 -7.85 -5.10
N ILE A 61 13.28 -7.53 -6.37
CA ILE A 61 12.74 -8.48 -7.36
C ILE A 61 13.69 -9.66 -7.50
N HIS A 62 14.99 -9.43 -7.65
CA HIS A 62 15.98 -10.49 -7.80
C HIS A 62 16.01 -11.42 -6.58
N GLU A 63 16.03 -10.87 -5.37
CA GLU A 63 15.95 -11.64 -4.12
C GLU A 63 14.67 -12.48 -4.05
N ARG A 64 13.53 -11.91 -4.44
CA ARG A 64 12.23 -12.60 -4.40
C ARG A 64 12.11 -13.68 -5.46
N VAL A 65 12.62 -13.45 -6.67
CA VAL A 65 12.69 -14.47 -7.73
C VAL A 65 13.58 -15.62 -7.28
N ASN A 66 14.75 -15.34 -6.71
CA ASN A 66 15.64 -16.39 -6.19
C ASN A 66 14.96 -17.23 -5.10
N ALA A 67 14.22 -16.60 -4.17
CA ALA A 67 13.46 -17.32 -3.16
C ALA A 67 12.36 -18.21 -3.77
N LEU A 68 11.62 -17.70 -4.76
CA LEU A 68 10.58 -18.46 -5.46
C LEU A 68 11.17 -19.65 -6.23
N THR A 69 12.29 -19.45 -6.92
CA THR A 69 12.98 -20.52 -7.64
C THR A 69 13.54 -21.60 -6.70
N GLN A 70 13.97 -21.23 -5.49
CA GLN A 70 14.45 -22.19 -4.47
C GLN A 70 13.32 -23.00 -3.83
N LEU A 71 12.12 -22.44 -3.73
CA LEU A 71 10.95 -23.10 -3.13
C LEU A 71 10.17 -23.96 -4.14
N SER A 72 10.38 -23.75 -5.44
CA SER A 72 9.69 -24.46 -6.52
C SER A 72 10.04 -25.95 -6.52
N SER A 73 9.02 -26.80 -6.46
CA SER A 73 9.17 -28.25 -6.64
C SER A 73 9.46 -28.62 -8.11
N ALA A 74 9.75 -29.90 -8.37
CA ALA A 74 10.07 -30.39 -9.72
C ALA A 74 8.95 -30.16 -10.75
N ASP A 75 7.70 -30.13 -10.28
CA ASP A 75 6.51 -30.05 -11.14
C ASP A 75 6.05 -28.60 -11.43
N GLU A 76 6.61 -27.60 -10.73
CA GLU A 76 6.23 -26.19 -10.91
C GLU A 76 7.10 -25.49 -11.97
N VAL A 77 6.93 -25.90 -13.23
CA VAL A 77 7.69 -25.37 -14.39
C VAL A 77 7.58 -23.84 -14.52
N PHE A 78 6.46 -23.26 -14.07
CA PHE A 78 6.19 -21.82 -14.13
C PHE A 78 7.24 -20.97 -13.38
N TRP A 79 7.66 -21.39 -12.18
CA TRP A 79 8.60 -20.61 -11.34
C TRP A 79 10.07 -20.82 -11.72
N ARG A 80 10.37 -21.86 -12.51
CA ARG A 80 11.71 -22.07 -13.08
C ARG A 80 12.03 -21.07 -14.18
N GLU A 81 11.01 -20.60 -14.89
CA GLU A 81 11.22 -19.59 -15.92
C GLU A 81 11.40 -18.23 -15.27
N GLN A 82 12.65 -17.78 -15.21
CA GLN A 82 13.04 -16.55 -14.52
C GLN A 82 12.30 -15.31 -15.04
N SER A 83 11.97 -15.26 -16.34
CA SER A 83 11.20 -14.19 -16.96
C SER A 83 9.77 -14.07 -16.38
N LYS A 84 9.09 -15.21 -16.20
CA LYS A 84 7.73 -15.30 -15.65
C LYS A 84 7.72 -14.98 -14.16
N ALA A 85 8.61 -15.60 -13.40
CA ALA A 85 8.80 -15.33 -11.98
C ALA A 85 9.12 -13.84 -11.72
N SER A 86 9.98 -13.24 -12.54
CA SER A 86 10.33 -11.82 -12.47
C SER A 86 9.15 -10.90 -12.74
N THR A 87 8.30 -11.23 -13.71
CA THR A 87 7.11 -10.42 -14.03
C THR A 87 6.12 -10.42 -12.87
N VAL A 88 5.87 -11.59 -12.26
CA VAL A 88 5.02 -11.72 -11.07
C VAL A 88 5.62 -11.01 -9.87
N ALA A 89 6.91 -11.21 -9.59
CA ALA A 89 7.59 -10.56 -8.48
C ALA A 89 7.59 -9.03 -8.61
N LYS A 90 7.79 -8.51 -9.83
CA LYS A 90 7.73 -7.08 -10.13
C LYS A 90 6.35 -6.50 -9.91
N PHE A 91 5.31 -7.17 -10.39
CA PHE A 91 3.93 -6.75 -10.13
C PHE A 91 3.63 -6.70 -8.62
N GLN A 92 3.99 -7.76 -7.89
CA GLN A 92 3.79 -7.83 -6.44
C GLN A 92 4.52 -6.72 -5.69
N ASP A 93 5.80 -6.45 -6.02
CA ASP A 93 6.56 -5.38 -5.39
C ASP A 93 5.90 -4.01 -5.64
N ARG A 94 5.46 -3.74 -6.87
CA ARG A 94 4.79 -2.48 -7.23
C ARG A 94 3.46 -2.30 -6.51
N VAL A 95 2.63 -3.34 -6.43
CA VAL A 95 1.38 -3.31 -5.66
C VAL A 95 1.67 -3.03 -4.17
N GLN A 96 2.70 -3.64 -3.61
CA GLN A 96 3.10 -3.36 -2.23
C GLN A 96 3.57 -1.91 -2.04
N GLN A 97 4.28 -1.35 -3.02
CA GLN A 97 4.72 0.04 -2.99
C GLN A 97 3.52 1.01 -3.07
N VAL A 98 2.45 0.69 -3.80
CA VAL A 98 1.20 1.49 -3.85
C VAL A 98 0.66 1.70 -2.43
N HIS A 99 0.55 0.63 -1.65
CA HIS A 99 0.07 0.71 -0.26
C HIS A 99 0.97 1.61 0.59
N ARG A 100 2.29 1.44 0.49
CA ARG A 100 3.26 2.29 1.22
C ARG A 100 3.18 3.75 0.81
N PHE A 101 2.92 4.03 -0.47
CA PHE A 101 2.73 5.38 -0.97
C PHE A 101 1.48 6.03 -0.36
N PHE A 102 0.33 5.35 -0.40
CA PHE A 102 -0.90 5.86 0.20
C PHE A 102 -0.77 6.08 1.72
N ASP A 103 -0.07 5.18 2.43
CA ASP A 103 0.22 5.36 3.85
C ASP A 103 1.08 6.60 4.13
N LYS A 104 2.10 6.86 3.29
CA LYS A 104 2.92 8.07 3.39
C LYS A 104 2.08 9.32 3.14
N CYS A 105 1.23 9.32 2.11
CA CYS A 105 0.31 10.42 1.83
C CYS A 105 -0.63 10.69 3.00
N TYR A 106 -1.24 9.64 3.57
CA TYR A 106 -2.12 9.77 4.72
C TYR A 106 -1.40 10.34 5.95
N LYS A 107 -0.21 9.82 6.27
CA LYS A 107 0.61 10.34 7.38
C LYS A 107 0.97 11.81 7.19
N GLY A 108 1.40 12.20 5.98
CA GLY A 108 1.73 13.59 5.65
C GLY A 108 0.52 14.52 5.78
N LEU A 109 -0.60 14.17 5.14
CA LEU A 109 -1.83 14.97 5.23
C LEU A 109 -2.38 15.03 6.66
N ARG A 110 -2.23 13.96 7.45
CA ARG A 110 -2.64 13.94 8.86
C ARG A 110 -1.84 14.91 9.71
N VAL A 111 -0.53 15.02 9.47
CA VAL A 111 0.32 16.02 10.15
C VAL A 111 -0.19 17.42 9.79
N ILE A 112 -0.39 17.69 8.50
CA ILE A 112 -0.90 18.98 8.01
C ILE A 112 -2.25 19.30 8.67
N TRP A 113 -3.18 18.34 8.71
CA TRP A 113 -4.49 18.51 9.33
C TRP A 113 -4.39 18.83 10.82
N LYS A 114 -3.57 18.10 11.57
CA LYS A 114 -3.38 18.36 13.01
C LYS A 114 -2.78 19.73 13.29
N THR A 115 -1.87 20.18 12.43
CA THR A 115 -1.22 21.49 12.55
C THR A 115 -2.19 22.62 12.19
N MET A 116 -2.91 22.51 11.08
CA MET A 116 -3.83 23.55 10.62
C MET A 116 -5.15 23.55 11.38
N PHE A 117 -5.59 22.40 11.89
CA PHE A 117 -6.91 22.20 12.48
C PHE A 117 -6.86 21.45 13.83
N PRO A 118 -6.07 21.89 14.83
CA PRO A 118 -5.86 21.15 16.08
C PRO A 118 -7.14 20.83 16.88
N LEU A 119 -8.18 21.66 16.75
CA LEU A 119 -9.46 21.48 17.45
C LEU A 119 -10.41 20.47 16.78
N ASN A 120 -10.08 19.99 15.57
CA ASN A 120 -10.94 19.11 14.79
C ASN A 120 -10.39 17.68 14.80
N ALA A 121 -11.28 16.69 14.90
CA ALA A 121 -10.90 15.30 14.77
C ALA A 121 -10.26 15.02 13.40
N VAL A 122 -9.23 14.18 13.38
CA VAL A 122 -8.59 13.76 12.14
C VAL A 122 -9.49 12.72 11.45
N PRO A 123 -9.86 12.91 10.17
CA PRO A 123 -10.53 11.89 9.39
C PRO A 123 -9.73 10.56 9.38
N PRO A 124 -10.38 9.39 9.58
CA PRO A 124 -9.68 8.13 9.81
C PRO A 124 -9.11 7.48 8.54
N THR A 125 -9.62 7.86 7.35
CA THR A 125 -9.18 7.30 6.07
C THR A 125 -8.58 8.38 5.17
N LEU A 126 -7.65 7.97 4.29
CA LEU A 126 -7.07 8.87 3.29
C LEU A 126 -8.13 9.49 2.38
N LEU A 127 -9.12 8.71 1.95
CA LEU A 127 -10.17 9.18 1.05
C LEU A 127 -11.00 10.29 1.68
N THR A 128 -11.42 10.10 2.94
CA THR A 128 -12.12 11.15 3.69
C THR A 128 -11.23 12.35 3.89
N LEU A 129 -9.96 12.16 4.25
CA LEU A 129 -9.03 13.27 4.43
C LEU A 129 -8.83 14.09 3.14
N MET A 130 -8.69 13.41 1.99
CA MET A 130 -8.57 14.06 0.69
C MET A 130 -9.84 14.82 0.30
N SER A 131 -11.03 14.31 0.62
CA SER A 131 -12.28 15.00 0.33
C SER A 131 -12.49 16.24 1.20
N GLU A 132 -11.95 16.25 2.43
CA GLU A 132 -11.89 17.46 3.25
C GLU A 132 -11.01 18.53 2.61
N PHE A 133 -9.81 18.15 2.17
CA PHE A 133 -8.84 19.07 1.55
C PHE A 133 -9.28 19.58 0.17
N SER A 134 -9.99 18.77 -0.61
CA SER A 134 -10.50 19.20 -1.92
C SER A 134 -11.66 20.19 -1.81
N ASN A 135 -12.33 20.25 -0.65
CA ASN A 135 -13.47 21.12 -0.44
C ASN A 135 -13.07 22.49 0.15
N ALA A 136 -12.78 23.45 -0.74
CA ALA A 136 -12.39 24.81 -0.36
C ALA A 136 -13.44 25.54 0.52
N LYS A 137 -14.74 25.23 0.39
CA LYS A 137 -15.77 25.81 1.28
C LYS A 137 -15.61 25.27 2.71
N LYS A 138 -15.37 23.96 2.83
CA LYS A 138 -15.20 23.28 4.12
C LYS A 138 -13.92 23.73 4.83
N ILE A 139 -12.80 23.80 4.11
CA ILE A 139 -11.54 24.36 4.64
C ILE A 139 -11.74 25.77 5.20
N ARG A 140 -12.40 26.67 4.44
CA ARG A 140 -12.70 28.03 4.94
C ARG A 140 -13.57 28.03 6.19
N SER A 141 -14.55 27.12 6.29
CA SER A 141 -15.38 26.99 7.48
C SER A 141 -14.58 26.53 8.71
N LEU A 142 -13.63 25.59 8.52
CA LEU A 142 -12.77 25.10 9.59
C LEU A 142 -11.83 26.20 10.09
N VAL A 143 -11.18 26.94 9.18
CA VAL A 143 -10.32 28.07 9.53
C VAL A 143 -11.10 29.12 10.34
N ARG A 144 -12.32 29.47 9.90
CA ARG A 144 -13.19 30.40 10.65
C ARG A 144 -13.54 29.87 12.05
N ALA A 145 -13.87 28.59 12.16
CA ALA A 145 -14.19 27.98 13.46
C ALA A 145 -13.00 28.07 14.43
N GLN A 146 -11.78 27.87 13.93
CA GLN A 146 -10.56 28.00 14.74
C GLN A 146 -10.29 29.45 15.16
N LEU A 147 -10.43 30.41 14.24
CA LEU A 147 -10.27 31.82 14.56
C LEU A 147 -11.29 32.29 15.61
N LEU A 148 -12.55 31.86 15.48
CA LEU A 148 -13.59 32.18 16.46
C LEU A 148 -13.32 31.52 17.83
N ALA A 149 -12.85 30.26 17.84
CA ALA A 149 -12.46 29.58 19.08
C ALA A 149 -11.28 30.28 19.76
N GLY A 150 -10.26 30.67 18.99
CA GLY A 150 -9.13 31.46 19.49
C GLY A 150 -9.57 32.81 20.05
N ALA A 151 -10.40 33.56 19.31
CA ALA A 151 -10.94 34.83 19.78
C ALA A 151 -11.75 34.69 21.07
N ARG A 152 -12.58 33.65 21.21
CA ARG A 152 -13.31 33.35 22.44
C ARG A 152 -12.40 33.01 23.62
N ALA A 153 -11.27 32.35 23.37
CA ALA A 153 -10.29 32.06 24.41
C ALA A 153 -9.62 33.35 24.91
N THR A 154 -9.28 34.27 24.00
CA THR A 154 -8.66 35.57 24.35
C THR A 154 -9.64 36.56 24.98
N LEU A 155 -10.91 36.55 24.56
CA LEU A 155 -11.95 37.46 25.04
C LEU A 155 -12.70 36.93 26.27
N ARG A 156 -12.37 35.73 26.77
CA ARG A 156 -12.88 35.29 28.06
C ARG A 156 -12.36 36.28 29.11
N PRO A 157 -13.25 36.96 29.87
CA PRO A 157 -12.80 37.91 30.88
C PRO A 157 -11.92 37.14 31.87
N HIS A 158 -10.71 37.65 32.09
CA HIS A 158 -9.86 37.28 33.22
C HIS A 158 -10.59 37.61 34.53
N ALA A 159 -11.55 36.77 34.92
CA ALA A 159 -11.94 36.67 36.32
C ALA A 159 -10.82 35.85 37.00
N LEU A 160 -9.89 36.60 37.61
CA LEU A 160 -8.85 36.17 38.54
C LEU A 160 -7.59 35.55 37.91
N SER A 161 -6.60 36.40 37.58
CA SER A 161 -5.31 36.44 38.27
C SER A 161 -4.31 37.28 37.46
N PHE A 162 -3.88 38.39 38.06
CA PHE A 162 -2.80 39.24 37.57
C PHE A 162 -1.47 38.46 37.48
N GLY A 163 -0.78 38.63 36.35
CA GLY A 163 0.68 38.53 36.26
C GLY A 163 1.28 37.15 35.96
N ARG A 164 1.50 36.85 34.67
CA ARG A 164 2.74 36.30 34.10
C ARG A 164 2.64 36.20 32.56
N PRO A 165 3.76 36.33 31.82
CA PRO A 165 3.76 36.26 30.37
C PRO A 165 3.36 34.84 29.93
N TYR A 166 2.42 34.76 29.00
CA TYR A 166 1.88 33.52 28.44
C TYR A 166 2.98 32.73 27.70
N VAL A 167 3.69 31.88 28.45
CA VAL A 167 4.38 30.72 27.87
C VAL A 167 3.36 29.59 27.87
N ASN A 168 2.91 29.25 26.67
CA ASN A 168 2.30 27.98 26.24
C ASN A 168 2.24 26.85 27.29
N CYS A 169 1.28 26.87 28.21
CA CYS A 169 0.99 25.76 29.14
C CYS A 169 -0.15 24.84 28.67
N GLN A 170 -0.61 24.95 27.41
CA GLN A 170 -1.50 23.97 26.80
C GLN A 170 -0.80 23.03 25.81
N CYS A 171 0.51 23.18 25.61
CA CYS A 171 1.30 22.22 24.83
C CYS A 171 1.85 21.06 25.68
N ALA A 172 1.91 21.18 27.01
CA ALA A 172 2.60 20.19 27.84
C ALA A 172 1.84 18.86 28.05
N GLU A 173 0.50 18.85 27.98
CA GLU A 173 -0.27 17.61 28.16
C GLU A 173 -0.42 16.75 26.89
N LEU A 174 -0.12 17.31 25.70
CA LEU A 174 -0.21 16.57 24.43
C LEU A 174 1.15 16.19 23.83
N TYR A 175 2.26 16.76 24.29
CA TYR A 175 3.61 16.54 23.75
C TYR A 175 4.58 15.79 24.69
N GLY A 176 4.10 15.18 25.77
CA GLY A 176 4.91 14.47 26.77
C GLY A 176 5.65 13.20 26.31
N ALA A 177 5.80 12.93 25.00
CA ALA A 177 6.44 11.71 24.50
C ALA A 177 7.50 11.90 23.40
N ALA A 178 7.81 13.14 22.96
CA ALA A 178 8.58 13.34 21.73
C ALA A 178 10.02 13.88 21.86
N TYR A 179 10.45 14.42 23.02
CA TYR A 179 11.82 14.94 23.17
C TYR A 179 12.36 14.75 24.59
N PRO A 180 13.39 13.91 24.82
CA PRO A 180 13.93 13.66 26.16
C PRO A 180 15.06 14.62 26.59
N GLU A 181 15.43 15.62 25.78
CA GLU A 181 16.53 16.52 26.09
C GLU A 181 16.05 17.97 26.23
N GLY A 182 15.71 18.36 27.46
CA GLY A 182 15.31 19.72 27.79
C GLY A 182 15.16 19.94 29.30
N GLY A 183 16.29 20.29 29.94
CA GLY A 183 16.45 21.13 31.14
C GLY A 183 15.49 21.08 32.34
N PRO A 184 16.00 21.09 33.59
CA PRO A 184 15.19 21.01 34.81
C PRO A 184 14.52 22.36 35.11
N ALA A 185 13.38 22.66 34.49
CA ALA A 185 12.61 23.87 34.84
C ALA A 185 11.10 23.64 35.01
N CYS A 186 10.56 22.48 34.62
CA CYS A 186 9.11 22.25 34.64
C CYS A 186 8.55 21.49 35.85
N ARG A 187 9.38 21.13 36.86
CA ARG A 187 8.89 20.33 38.00
C ARG A 187 8.26 21.11 39.16
N HIS A 188 8.24 22.44 39.13
CA HIS A 188 7.86 23.21 40.33
C HIS A 188 6.47 23.85 40.36
N TYR A 189 5.62 23.67 39.34
CA TYR A 189 4.36 24.41 39.28
C TYR A 189 3.10 23.60 38.93
N CYS A 190 3.10 22.29 39.21
CA CYS A 190 1.85 21.51 39.22
C CYS A 190 1.75 20.71 40.52
N ARG A 191 0.99 21.23 41.48
CA ARG A 191 0.34 20.46 42.53
C ARG A 191 -1.13 20.86 42.56
#